data_AF-A0A094GLL3-F1
#
_entry.id   AF-A0A094GLL3-F1
#
_cell.length_a   1.000
_cell.length_b   1.000
_cell.length_c   1.000
_cell.angle_alpha   90.00
_cell.angle_beta   90.00
_cell.angle_gamma   90.00
#
_symmetry.space_group_name_H-M   'P 1'
#
loop_
_entity.id
_entity.type
_entity.pdbx_description
1 polymer ?
#
loop_
_entity_poly.entity_id
_entity_poly.type
_entity_poly.pdbx_seq_one_letter_code
_entity_poly.pdbx_strand_id
1 'polypeptide(L)'
;MPSSPTIHSFFKPISSPTANNTPSYPGDGFNPTDPSADSSTDPLYTPFAQTRTYTQHAIVALTAGSRPVRFQGRIANFRVTYGKSKRVSAAKGWVGMVVHDGTGGIY
;
A
#
# COMPACT_ATOMS: atom_id res chain seq x y z
N MET A 1 3.72 -30.23 38.26
CA MET A 1 2.59 -30.13 37.32
C MET A 1 2.95 -29.09 36.27
N PRO A 2 2.78 -29.34 34.96
CA PRO A 2 3.05 -28.32 33.94
C PRO A 2 1.97 -27.24 34.02
N SER A 3 2.38 -25.99 34.21
CA SER A 3 1.47 -24.83 34.26
C SER A 3 0.93 -24.53 32.86
N SER A 4 -0.39 -24.56 32.70
CA SER A 4 -1.04 -24.15 31.45
C SER A 4 -0.70 -22.70 31.11
N PRO A 5 -0.44 -22.41 29.82
CA PRO A 5 -0.17 -21.04 29.38
C PRO A 5 -1.37 -20.13 29.67
N THR A 6 -1.09 -18.95 30.22
CA THR A 6 -2.12 -17.92 30.45
C THR A 6 -2.53 -17.30 29.12
N ILE A 7 -3.75 -16.76 29.05
CA ILE A 7 -4.31 -16.13 27.83
C ILE A 7 -3.35 -15.09 27.23
N HIS A 8 -2.59 -14.38 28.06
CA HIS A 8 -1.58 -13.40 27.64
C HIS A 8 -0.46 -13.97 26.76
N SER A 9 -0.17 -15.27 26.84
CA SER A 9 0.85 -15.92 26.01
C SER A 9 0.45 -16.07 24.54
N PHE A 10 -0.84 -15.96 24.22
CA PHE A 10 -1.36 -16.02 22.86
C PHE A 10 -1.39 -14.66 22.16
N PHE A 11 -1.23 -13.57 22.91
CA PHE A 11 -1.22 -12.22 22.36
C PHE A 11 0.22 -11.75 22.15
N LYS A 12 0.56 -11.37 20.91
CA LYS A 12 1.81 -10.66 20.65
C LYS A 12 1.76 -9.30 21.36
N PRO A 13 2.82 -8.89 22.08
CA PRO A 13 2.90 -7.56 22.65
C PRO A 13 2.75 -6.53 21.55
N ILE A 14 1.76 -5.63 21.68
CA ILE A 14 1.66 -4.46 20.82
C ILE A 14 2.83 -3.57 21.22
N SER A 15 3.81 -3.44 20.34
CA SER A 15 4.92 -2.52 20.56
C SER A 15 4.36 -1.11 20.72
N SER A 16 4.59 -0.50 21.87
CA SER A 16 4.26 0.91 22.10
C SER A 16 4.91 1.73 20.99
N PRO A 17 4.18 2.65 20.33
CA PRO A 17 4.77 3.46 19.27
C PRO A 17 5.92 4.26 19.87
N THR A 18 7.13 4.02 19.38
CA THR A 18 8.29 4.84 19.68
C THR A 18 7.94 6.26 19.26
N ALA A 19 8.01 7.21 20.18
CA ALA A 19 7.75 8.61 19.91
C ALA A 19 8.78 9.15 18.90
N ASN A 20 8.49 8.96 17.61
CA ASN A 20 9.28 9.53 16.53
C ASN A 20 8.84 10.98 16.37
N ASN A 21 9.76 11.88 16.72
CA ASN A 21 9.60 13.33 16.73
C ASN A 21 9.63 13.92 15.30
N THR A 22 8.93 13.28 14.36
CA THR A 22 8.70 13.75 13.00
C THR A 22 7.36 14.50 12.94
N PRO A 23 7.26 15.61 12.20
CA PRO A 23 6.03 16.42 12.17
C PRO A 23 4.84 15.54 11.75
N SER A 24 3.90 15.38 12.68
CA SER A 24 2.63 14.70 12.43
C SER A 24 1.73 15.65 11.65
N TYR A 25 1.80 15.57 10.31
CA TYR A 25 0.59 15.80 9.52
C TYR A 25 -0.47 14.82 10.05
N PRO A 26 -1.75 15.20 10.21
CA PRO A 26 -2.80 14.26 10.62
C PRO A 26 -2.71 13.04 9.71
N GLY A 27 -2.15 11.97 10.24
CA GLY A 27 -1.64 10.86 9.43
C GLY A 27 -2.81 10.09 8.85
N ASP A 28 -2.63 9.57 7.64
CA ASP A 28 -3.54 8.63 7.00
C ASP A 28 -3.51 7.22 7.66
N GLY A 29 -2.85 7.09 8.81
CA GLY A 29 -2.66 5.83 9.53
C GLY A 29 -1.71 4.84 8.84
N PHE A 30 -1.15 5.18 7.68
CA PHE A 30 -0.30 4.26 6.92
C PHE A 30 1.15 4.33 7.39
N ASN A 31 1.69 3.21 7.87
CA ASN A 31 3.10 3.09 8.21
C ASN A 31 3.81 2.11 7.25
N PRO A 32 4.74 2.57 6.39
CA PRO A 32 5.38 1.71 5.39
C PRO A 32 6.27 0.60 5.98
N THR A 33 6.67 0.72 7.25
CA THR A 33 7.39 -0.34 7.98
C THR A 33 6.47 -1.28 8.75
N ASP A 34 5.15 -1.05 8.72
CA ASP A 34 4.20 -1.95 9.37
C ASP A 34 4.05 -3.23 8.51
N PRO A 35 4.42 -4.41 9.02
CA PRO A 35 4.22 -5.68 8.32
C PRO A 35 2.74 -5.95 8.00
N SER A 36 1.79 -5.29 8.66
CA SER A 36 0.36 -5.36 8.32
C SER A 36 0.03 -4.77 6.94
N ALA A 37 0.90 -3.93 6.37
CA ALA A 37 0.71 -3.38 5.03
C ALA A 37 0.73 -4.46 3.93
N ASP A 38 1.45 -5.58 4.15
CA ASP A 38 1.47 -6.73 3.25
C ASP A 38 0.49 -7.85 3.68
N SER A 39 -0.12 -7.75 4.88
CA SER A 39 -1.02 -8.76 5.43
C SER A 39 -2.22 -8.14 6.14
N SER A 40 -3.41 -8.24 5.54
CA SER A 40 -4.66 -7.90 6.22
C SER A 40 -5.09 -9.00 7.19
N THR A 41 -5.68 -8.61 8.31
CA THR A 41 -6.37 -9.52 9.24
C THR A 41 -7.79 -9.88 8.78
N ASP A 42 -8.27 -9.27 7.69
CA ASP A 42 -9.58 -9.57 7.11
C ASP A 42 -9.56 -11.01 6.53
N PRO A 43 -10.43 -11.92 6.99
CA PRO A 43 -10.50 -13.29 6.47
C PRO A 43 -10.88 -13.38 4.99
N LEU A 44 -11.42 -12.30 4.41
CA LEU A 44 -11.72 -12.19 2.97
C LEU A 44 -10.58 -11.58 2.17
N TYR A 45 -9.54 -11.05 2.83
CA TYR A 45 -8.37 -10.57 2.14
C TYR A 45 -7.63 -11.74 1.51
N THR A 46 -7.64 -11.77 0.18
CA THR A 46 -6.74 -12.63 -0.58
C THR A 46 -5.46 -11.84 -0.79
N PRO A 47 -4.33 -12.23 -0.18
CA PRO A 47 -3.06 -11.57 -0.44
C PRO A 47 -2.77 -11.64 -1.94
N PHE A 48 -2.22 -10.56 -2.49
CA PHE A 48 -1.76 -10.59 -3.87
C PHE A 48 -0.65 -11.65 -4.01
N ALA A 49 -0.99 -12.79 -4.61
CA ALA A 49 -0.04 -13.83 -4.94
C ALA A 49 0.79 -13.37 -6.14
N GLN A 50 2.00 -12.86 -5.88
CA GLN A 50 2.93 -12.46 -6.92
C GLN A 50 3.26 -13.67 -7.81
N THR A 51 2.73 -13.68 -9.03
CA THR A 51 3.08 -14.68 -10.05
C THR A 51 4.45 -14.41 -10.70
N ARG A 52 5.03 -13.24 -10.42
CA ARG A 52 6.33 -12.77 -10.93
C ARG A 52 7.05 -11.99 -9.84
N THR A 53 8.38 -12.06 -9.83
CA THR A 53 9.23 -11.21 -9.01
C THR A 53 9.34 -9.84 -9.66
N TYR A 54 8.96 -8.79 -8.93
CA TYR A 54 9.07 -7.40 -9.37
C TYR A 54 10.16 -6.70 -8.57
N THR A 55 11.00 -5.90 -9.24
CA THR A 55 11.97 -5.04 -8.55
C THR A 55 11.24 -3.83 -7.98
N GLN A 56 11.44 -3.56 -6.69
CA GLN A 56 10.91 -2.37 -6.01
C GLN A 56 11.71 -1.13 -6.45
N HIS A 57 11.02 -0.10 -6.93
CA HIS A 57 11.60 1.20 -7.25
C HIS A 57 10.85 2.32 -6.54
N ALA A 58 11.57 3.39 -6.20
CA ALA A 58 10.97 4.67 -5.86
C ALA A 58 10.34 5.31 -7.12
N ILE A 59 9.25 6.06 -6.95
CA ILE A 59 8.50 6.66 -8.06
C ILE A 59 9.40 7.58 -8.90
N VAL A 60 10.30 8.34 -8.27
CA VAL A 60 11.24 9.23 -8.99
C VAL A 60 12.20 8.48 -9.91
N ALA A 61 12.49 7.21 -9.61
CA ALA A 61 13.43 6.38 -10.37
C ALA A 61 12.74 5.58 -11.48
N LEU A 62 11.43 5.71 -11.64
CA LEU A 62 10.69 5.05 -12.70
C LEU A 62 11.10 5.61 -14.07
N THR A 63 11.47 4.70 -14.97
CA THR A 63 11.79 5.02 -16.35
C THR A 63 10.87 4.22 -17.27
N ALA A 64 10.47 4.82 -18.39
CA ALA A 64 9.65 4.13 -19.37
C ALA A 64 10.43 2.94 -19.95
N GLY A 65 9.80 1.76 -19.99
CA GLY A 65 10.43 0.55 -20.49
C GLY A 65 9.51 -0.67 -20.42
N SER A 66 10.02 -1.81 -20.88
CA SER A 66 9.29 -3.08 -20.92
C SER A 66 9.41 -3.90 -19.63
N ARG A 67 10.27 -3.48 -18.69
CA ARG A 67 10.53 -4.23 -17.46
C ARG A 67 9.42 -3.97 -16.45
N PRO A 68 8.77 -5.02 -15.94
CA PRO A 68 7.76 -4.86 -14.90
C PRO A 68 8.44 -4.47 -13.58
N VAL A 69 7.84 -3.54 -12.84
CA VAL A 69 8.35 -3.01 -11.58
C VAL A 69 7.24 -2.95 -10.52
N ARG A 70 7.63 -2.85 -9.25
CA ARG A 70 6.74 -2.54 -8.13
C ARG A 70 7.15 -1.18 -7.55
N PHE A 71 6.17 -0.38 -7.16
CA PHE A 71 6.35 0.81 -6.34
C PHE A 71 5.25 0.85 -5.28
N GLN A 72 5.47 1.63 -4.23
CA GLN A 72 4.54 1.77 -3.12
C GLN A 72 4.42 3.25 -2.78
N GLY A 73 3.20 3.77 -2.75
CA GLY A 73 2.92 5.15 -2.41
C GLY A 73 1.49 5.34 -1.97
N ARG A 74 1.19 6.54 -1.47
CA ARG A 74 -0.13 6.95 -1.01
C ARG A 74 -0.91 7.60 -2.15
N ILE A 75 -2.21 7.37 -2.19
CA ILE A 75 -3.10 8.05 -3.14
C ILE A 75 -3.23 9.51 -2.69
N ALA A 76 -2.69 10.44 -3.48
CA ALA A 76 -2.78 11.87 -3.23
C ALA A 76 -4.04 12.49 -3.85
N ASN A 77 -4.58 11.89 -4.92
CA ASN A 77 -5.80 12.37 -5.57
C ASN A 77 -6.49 11.23 -6.35
N PHE A 78 -7.81 11.30 -6.43
CA PHE A 78 -8.66 10.37 -7.16
C PHE A 78 -9.70 11.15 -7.96
N ARG A 79 -9.72 10.99 -9.29
CA ARG A 79 -10.63 11.71 -10.17
C ARG A 79 -11.39 10.75 -11.08
N VAL A 80 -12.71 10.82 -11.00
CA VAL A 80 -13.61 10.14 -11.94
C VAL A 80 -13.88 11.06 -13.13
N THR A 81 -13.72 10.54 -14.35
CA THR A 81 -14.07 11.23 -15.58
C THR A 81 -15.09 10.40 -16.35
N TYR A 82 -16.24 10.99 -16.65
CA TYR A 82 -17.26 10.36 -17.50
C TYR A 82 -17.01 10.69 -18.97
N GLY A 83 -17.29 9.75 -19.87
CA GLY A 83 -17.11 9.93 -21.31
C GLY A 83 -16.68 8.64 -22.03
N LYS A 84 -16.34 8.75 -23.32
CA LYS A 84 -15.82 7.61 -24.09
C LYS A 84 -14.32 7.46 -23.84
N SER A 85 -13.90 6.29 -23.37
CA SER A 85 -12.48 5.97 -23.24
C SER A 85 -11.86 5.73 -24.62
N LYS A 86 -10.64 6.27 -24.84
CA LYS A 86 -9.86 6.00 -26.06
C LYS A 86 -9.26 4.59 -26.10
N ARG A 87 -9.14 3.92 -24.94
CA ARG A 87 -8.54 2.58 -24.82
C ARG A 87 -9.58 1.46 -24.79
N VAL A 88 -10.75 1.71 -24.19
CA VAL A 88 -11.80 0.70 -24.02
C VAL A 88 -13.12 1.29 -24.48
N SER A 89 -13.60 0.89 -25.67
CA SER A 89 -14.78 1.47 -26.31
C SER A 89 -16.08 1.30 -25.50
N ALA A 90 -16.19 0.21 -24.74
CA ALA A 90 -17.36 -0.06 -23.90
C ALA A 90 -17.37 0.73 -22.58
N ALA A 91 -16.25 1.34 -22.18
CA ALA A 91 -16.17 2.07 -20.92
C ALA A 91 -16.88 3.44 -21.04
N LYS A 92 -17.68 3.77 -20.02
CA LYS A 92 -18.41 5.06 -19.90
C LYS A 92 -17.62 6.14 -19.15
N GLY A 93 -16.34 5.91 -18.94
CA GLY A 93 -15.45 6.81 -18.25
C GLY A 93 -14.13 6.14 -17.87
N TRP A 94 -13.36 6.82 -17.06
CA TRP A 94 -12.14 6.29 -16.43
C TRP A 94 -11.89 6.98 -15.09
N VAL A 95 -11.05 6.33 -14.29
CA VAL A 95 -10.53 6.86 -13.03
C VAL A 95 -9.06 7.19 -13.25
N GLY A 96 -8.68 8.42 -12.90
CA GLY A 96 -7.28 8.82 -12.78
C GLY A 96 -6.89 8.90 -11.30
N MET A 97 -5.70 8.42 -10.97
CA MET A 97 -5.23 8.33 -9.60
C MET A 97 -3.81 8.90 -9.52
N VAL A 98 -3.58 9.86 -8.63
CA VAL A 98 -2.23 10.33 -8.34
C VAL A 98 -1.68 9.54 -7.17
N VAL A 99 -0.51 8.92 -7.33
CA VAL A 99 0.20 8.19 -6.27
C VAL A 99 1.51 8.90 -5.95
N HIS A 100 1.83 9.08 -4.67
CA HIS A 100 3.04 9.74 -4.19
C HIS A 100 3.73 8.92 -3.10
N ASP A 101 5.06 8.78 -3.17
CA ASP A 101 5.86 7.96 -2.22
C ASP A 101 6.86 8.75 -1.38
N GLY A 102 6.85 10.09 -1.46
CA GLY A 102 7.83 10.95 -0.80
C GLY A 102 9.00 11.34 -1.69
N THR A 103 9.25 10.59 -2.77
CA THR A 103 10.31 10.86 -3.75
C THR A 103 9.79 11.53 -5.01
N GLY A 104 8.54 11.24 -5.38
CA GLY A 104 7.86 11.81 -6.54
C GLY A 104 6.40 11.38 -6.64
N GLY A 105 5.71 11.83 -7.68
CA GLY A 105 4.31 11.51 -7.96
C GLY A 105 4.10 10.98 -9.38
N ILE A 106 3.18 10.03 -9.54
CA ILE A 106 2.75 9.47 -10.83
C ILE A 106 1.23 9.55 -10.98
N TYR A 107 0.75 9.72 -12.22
CA TYR A 107 -0.67 9.82 -12.60
C TYR A 107 -1.05 8.75 -13.63
#